data_AF-A0A7V9UYX7-F1
#
_entry.id   AF-A0A7V9UYX7-F1
#
_cell.length_a   1.000
_cell.length_b   1.000
_cell.length_c   1.000
_cell.angle_alpha   90.00
_cell.angle_beta   90.00
_cell.angle_gamma   90.00
#
_symmetry.space_group_name_H-M   'P 1'
#
loop_
_entity.id
_entity.type
_entity.pdbx_description
1 polymer ?
#
loop_
_entity_poly.entity_id
_entity_poly.type
_entity_poly.pdbx_seq_one_letter_code
_entity_poly.pdbx_strand_id
1 'polypeptide(L)'
;MSMDVESARRDWQDAYRRLEQESSLPGGASESLWRQLEIVAGELHRKVGSRFTLRDLAAEYGTSERWVRNLVSERAAAPGWPRTLSMVEGAAFHVYSRGAEDYEP
;
A
#
# COMPACT_ATOMS: atom_id res chain seq x y z
N MET A 1 -13.97 14.21 7.80
CA MET A 1 -14.46 12.96 7.17
C MET A 1 -14.20 12.87 5.67
N SER A 2 -14.46 13.88 4.82
CA SER A 2 -13.99 13.86 3.40
C SER A 2 -12.51 14.28 3.26
N MET A 3 -12.06 15.25 4.07
CA MET A 3 -10.64 15.65 4.11
C MET A 3 -9.70 14.49 4.45
N ASP A 4 -10.13 13.56 5.30
CA ASP A 4 -9.32 12.40 5.72
C ASP A 4 -9.10 11.42 4.55
N VAL A 5 -10.13 11.20 3.73
CA VAL A 5 -10.04 10.35 2.54
C VAL A 5 -9.15 10.99 1.47
N GLU A 6 -9.33 12.28 1.19
CA GLU A 6 -8.50 12.98 0.21
C GLU A 6 -7.03 13.10 0.64
N SER A 7 -6.77 13.25 1.95
CA SER A 7 -5.41 13.18 2.48
C SER A 7 -4.81 11.79 2.29
N ALA A 8 -5.55 10.75 2.68
CA ALA A 8 -5.09 9.37 2.52
C ALA A 8 -4.79 9.04 1.05
N ARG A 9 -5.66 9.44 0.11
CA ARG A 9 -5.44 9.25 -1.33
C ARG A 9 -4.15 9.92 -1.82
N ARG A 10 -3.86 11.15 -1.37
CA ARG A 10 -2.61 11.84 -1.70
C ARG A 10 -1.40 11.09 -1.14
N ASP A 11 -1.46 10.67 0.12
CA ASP A 11 -0.38 9.93 0.77
C ASP A 11 -0.09 8.60 0.04
N TRP A 12 -1.14 7.88 -0.36
CA TRP A 12 -1.03 6.65 -1.13
C TRP A 12 -0.41 6.89 -2.51
N GLN A 13 -0.87 7.91 -3.23
CA GLN A 13 -0.33 8.26 -4.54
C GLN A 13 1.14 8.65 -4.47
N ASP A 14 1.53 9.43 -3.46
CA ASP A 14 2.93 9.83 -3.26
C ASP A 14 3.81 8.63 -2.87
N ALA A 15 3.30 7.71 -2.05
CA ALA A 15 3.97 6.45 -1.73
C ALA A 15 4.17 5.58 -2.98
N TYR A 16 3.15 5.46 -3.83
CA TYR A 16 3.23 4.72 -5.09
C TYR A 16 4.27 5.34 -6.04
N ARG A 17 4.29 6.67 -6.21
CA ARG A 17 5.31 7.35 -7.02
C ARG A 17 6.73 7.12 -6.50
N ARG A 18 6.93 7.15 -5.18
CA ARG A 18 8.23 6.86 -4.55
C ARG A 18 8.64 5.40 -4.78
N LEU A 19 7.68 4.46 -4.75
CA LEU A 19 7.93 3.05 -5.05
C LEU A 19 8.39 2.86 -6.49
N GLU A 20 7.70 3.48 -7.44
CA GLU A 20 8.09 3.42 -8.85
C GLU A 20 9.50 3.97 -9.07
N GLN A 21 9.81 5.12 -8.45
CA GLN A 21 11.14 5.73 -8.51
C GLN A 21 12.23 4.79 -7.94
N GLU A 22 12.04 4.28 -6.72
CA GLU A 22 13.00 3.38 -6.07
C GLU A 22 13.19 2.08 -6.87
N SER A 23 12.10 1.52 -7.40
CA SER A 23 12.13 0.29 -8.20
C SER A 23 12.83 0.47 -9.56
N SER A 24 12.99 1.71 -10.03
CA SER A 24 13.64 2.05 -11.29
C SER A 24 15.16 2.27 -11.14
N LEU A 25 15.68 2.33 -9.90
CA LEU A 25 17.10 2.57 -9.65
C LEU A 25 17.97 1.32 -9.94
N PRO A 26 19.11 1.46 -10.63
CA PRO A 26 20.05 0.35 -10.83
C PRO A 26 20.59 -0.18 -9.50
N GLY A 27 20.49 -1.50 -9.27
CA GLY A 27 20.88 -2.13 -8.01
C GLY A 27 19.88 -1.96 -6.87
N GLY A 28 18.73 -1.33 -7.14
CA GLY A 28 17.63 -1.21 -6.20
C GLY A 28 16.92 -2.54 -5.95
N ALA A 29 16.18 -2.62 -4.84
CA ALA A 29 15.46 -3.81 -4.41
C ALA A 29 14.14 -4.03 -5.20
N SER A 30 14.15 -3.74 -6.51
CA SER A 30 12.97 -3.64 -7.38
C SER A 30 12.04 -4.84 -7.29
N GLU A 31 12.56 -6.06 -7.49
CA GLU A 31 11.76 -7.29 -7.41
C GLU A 31 11.15 -7.49 -6.00
N SER A 32 11.90 -7.14 -4.95
CA SER A 32 11.40 -7.28 -3.58
C SER A 32 10.31 -6.26 -3.24
N LEU A 33 10.41 -5.02 -3.76
CA LEU A 33 9.41 -3.98 -3.54
C LEU A 33 8.07 -4.35 -4.19
N TRP A 34 8.12 -4.81 -5.45
CA TRP A 34 6.92 -5.28 -6.15
C TRP A 34 6.31 -6.51 -5.48
N ARG A 35 7.13 -7.48 -5.04
CA ARG A 35 6.66 -8.64 -4.28
C ARG A 35 6.00 -8.23 -2.95
N GLN A 36 6.59 -7.29 -2.22
CA GLN A 36 6.02 -6.79 -0.96
C GLN A 36 4.68 -6.09 -1.22
N LEU A 37 4.58 -5.27 -2.26
CA LEU A 37 3.34 -4.61 -2.68
C LEU A 37 2.25 -5.65 -2.98
N GLU A 38 2.56 -6.66 -3.80
CA GLU A 38 1.60 -7.71 -4.17
C GLU A 38 1.07 -8.47 -2.94
N ILE A 39 1.95 -8.82 -1.99
CA ILE A 39 1.55 -9.51 -0.76
C ILE A 39 0.65 -8.62 0.10
N VAL A 40 0.99 -7.34 0.26
CA VAL A 40 0.17 -6.40 1.05
C VAL A 40 -1.18 -6.16 0.36
N ALA A 41 -1.21 -5.99 -0.96
CA ALA A 41 -2.45 -5.84 -1.72
C ALA A 41 -3.33 -7.11 -1.65
N GLY A 42 -2.71 -8.30 -1.66
CA GLY A 42 -3.42 -9.56 -1.44
C GLY A 42 -4.04 -9.67 -0.05
N GLU A 43 -3.33 -9.23 0.99
CA GLU A 43 -3.90 -9.20 2.34
C GLU A 43 -4.97 -8.12 2.50
N LEU A 44 -4.84 -6.96 1.85
CA LEU A 44 -5.91 -5.96 1.75
C LEU A 44 -7.18 -6.58 1.17
N HIS A 45 -7.05 -7.37 0.11
CA HIS A 45 -8.19 -8.07 -0.47
C HIS A 45 -8.89 -9.00 0.53
N ARG A 46 -8.12 -9.71 1.37
CA ARG A 46 -8.70 -10.57 2.42
C ARG A 46 -9.39 -9.81 3.54
N LYS A 47 -8.90 -8.61 3.87
CA LYS A 47 -9.40 -7.79 4.98
C LYS A 47 -10.60 -6.93 4.59
N VAL A 48 -10.49 -6.25 3.46
CA VAL A 48 -11.47 -5.26 2.97
C VAL A 48 -12.50 -5.90 2.04
N GLY A 49 -12.12 -6.95 1.31
CA GLY A 49 -12.99 -7.62 0.34
C GLY A 49 -13.20 -6.83 -0.95
N SER A 50 -14.03 -7.36 -1.85
CA SER A 50 -14.24 -6.81 -3.20
C SER A 50 -15.21 -5.64 -3.30
N ARG A 51 -15.99 -5.37 -2.23
CA ARG A 51 -17.02 -4.32 -2.21
C ARG A 51 -16.74 -3.39 -1.05
N PHE A 52 -16.18 -2.23 -1.35
CA PHE A 52 -15.73 -1.26 -0.37
C PHE A 52 -15.74 0.15 -0.99
N THR A 53 -15.78 1.15 -0.12
CA THR A 53 -15.63 2.56 -0.51
C THR A 53 -14.22 3.06 -0.17
N LEU A 54 -13.83 4.20 -0.74
CA LEU A 54 -12.59 4.89 -0.38
C LEU A 54 -12.53 5.25 1.11
N ARG A 55 -13.69 5.47 1.74
CA ARG A 55 -13.79 5.70 3.19
C ARG A 55 -13.44 4.45 3.99
N ASP A 56 -13.94 3.28 3.59
CA ASP A 56 -13.64 2.02 4.26
C ASP A 56 -12.15 1.71 4.16
N LEU A 57 -11.57 1.96 2.99
CA LEU A 57 -10.14 1.79 2.76
C LEU A 57 -9.30 2.78 3.59
N ALA A 58 -9.72 4.04 3.72
CA ALA A 58 -9.04 5.03 4.57
C ALA A 58 -9.11 4.65 6.06
N ALA A 59 -10.21 4.05 6.51
CA ALA A 59 -10.34 3.54 7.87
C ALA A 59 -9.37 2.38 8.14
N GLU A 60 -9.26 1.44 7.19
CA GLU A 60 -8.28 0.34 7.27
C GLU A 60 -6.84 0.88 7.32
N TYR A 61 -6.52 1.89 6.51
CA TYR A 61 -5.19 2.53 6.47
C TYR A 61 -4.76 3.09 7.83
N GLY A 62 -5.69 3.66 8.60
CA GLY A 62 -5.39 4.17 9.93
C GLY A 62 -4.94 3.12 10.95
N THR A 63 -5.14 1.84 10.64
CA THR A 63 -4.77 0.71 11.52
C THR A 63 -3.78 -0.26 10.88
N SER A 64 -3.30 0.02 9.67
CA SER A 64 -2.61 -0.97 8.85
C SER A 64 -1.15 -1.21 9.19
N GLU A 65 -0.47 -0.20 9.73
CA GLU A 65 0.99 -0.24 9.94
C GLU A 65 1.44 -1.54 10.63
N ARG A 66 0.73 -1.94 11.70
CA ARG A 66 1.09 -3.11 12.50
C ARG A 66 0.96 -4.41 11.70
N TRP A 67 -0.15 -4.61 10.99
CA TRP A 67 -0.35 -5.86 10.26
C TRP A 67 0.49 -5.90 8.99
N VAL A 68 0.71 -4.75 8.32
CA VAL A 68 1.59 -4.64 7.14
C VAL A 68 3.02 -5.00 7.53
N ARG A 69 3.52 -4.44 8.64
CA ARG A 69 4.85 -4.77 9.17
C ARG A 69 5.01 -6.26 9.43
N ASN A 70 4.06 -6.87 10.12
CA ASN A 70 4.12 -8.30 10.44
C ASN A 70 4.07 -9.14 9.17
N LEU A 71 3.15 -8.85 8.26
CA LEU A 71 3.01 -9.57 7.00
C LEU A 71 4.28 -9.53 6.15
N VAL A 72 4.88 -8.34 5.97
CA VAL A 72 6.13 -8.20 5.22
C VAL A 72 7.27 -8.92 5.94
N SER A 73 7.39 -8.77 7.26
CA SER A 73 8.40 -9.47 8.05
C SER A 73 8.32 -10.99 7.91
N GLU A 74 7.11 -11.54 7.84
CA GLU A 74 6.87 -12.99 7.77
C GLU A 74 7.02 -13.54 6.36
N ARG A 75 6.61 -12.79 5.32
CA ARG A 75 6.41 -13.35 3.97
C ARG A 75 7.24 -12.73 2.86
N ALA A 76 7.79 -11.54 3.06
CA ALA A 76 8.58 -10.84 2.03
C ALA A 76 9.70 -9.94 2.59
N ALA A 77 10.29 -10.34 3.71
CA ALA A 77 11.44 -9.65 4.27
C ALA A 77 12.59 -9.66 3.26
N ALA A 78 13.18 -8.48 3.01
CA ALA A 78 14.34 -8.30 2.15
C ALA A 78 15.32 -7.32 2.80
N PRO A 79 16.62 -7.32 2.46
CA PRO A 79 17.58 -6.39 3.06
C PRO A 79 17.09 -4.93 3.03
N GLY A 80 16.98 -4.29 4.19
CA GLY A 80 16.54 -2.90 4.30
C GLY A 80 15.02 -2.66 4.24
N TRP A 81 14.18 -3.71 4.15
CA TRP A 81 12.72 -3.59 4.05
C TRP A 81 12.04 -2.69 5.10
N PRO A 82 12.50 -2.57 6.36
CA PRO A 82 11.83 -1.69 7.32
C PRO A 82 11.85 -0.22 6.89
N ARG A 83 12.86 0.20 6.10
CA ARG A 83 12.98 1.57 5.58
C ARG A 83 12.04 1.86 4.42
N THR A 84 11.61 0.82 3.70
CA THR A 84 10.72 0.94 2.53
C THR A 84 9.28 0.59 2.86
N LEU A 85 8.97 0.23 4.12
CA LEU A 85 7.67 -0.30 4.51
C LEU A 85 6.51 0.68 4.26
N SER A 86 6.66 1.95 4.66
CA SER A 86 5.60 2.96 4.47
C SER A 86 5.30 3.24 3.00
N MET A 87 6.33 3.11 2.14
CA MET A 87 6.22 3.25 0.70
C MET A 87 5.42 2.08 0.10
N VAL A 88 5.76 0.84 0.48
CA VAL A 88 5.01 -0.37 0.08
C VAL A 88 3.56 -0.30 0.56
N GLU A 89 3.35 0.08 1.81
CA GLU A 89 2.02 0.20 2.42
C GLU A 89 1.16 1.18 1.62
N GLY A 90 1.58 2.44 1.50
CA GLY A 90 0.81 3.43 0.76
C GLY A 90 0.61 3.06 -0.72
N ALA A 91 1.61 2.42 -1.36
CA ALA A 91 1.49 1.94 -2.73
C ALA A 91 0.44 0.83 -2.89
N ALA A 92 0.37 -0.12 -1.94
CA ALA A 92 -0.64 -1.17 -1.97
C ALA A 92 -2.05 -0.59 -1.81
N PHE A 93 -2.23 0.36 -0.89
CA PHE A 93 -3.50 1.10 -0.74
C PHE A 93 -3.84 1.92 -2.00
N HIS A 94 -2.85 2.56 -2.64
CA HIS A 94 -3.07 3.27 -3.91
C HIS A 94 -3.60 2.33 -5.01
N VAL A 95 -2.94 1.18 -5.20
CA VAL A 95 -3.34 0.19 -6.21
C VAL A 95 -4.72 -0.36 -5.89
N TYR A 96 -4.98 -0.71 -4.62
CA TYR A 96 -6.26 -1.25 -4.19
C TYR A 96 -7.41 -0.24 -4.30
N SER A 97 -7.15 1.06 -4.08
CA SER A 97 -8.18 2.11 -4.13
C SER A 97 -8.94 2.20 -5.46
N ARG A 98 -8.31 1.77 -6.56
CA ARG A 98 -8.93 1.73 -7.90
C ARG A 98 -10.10 0.75 -8.00
N GLY A 99 -10.22 -0.18 -7.05
CA GLY A 99 -11.33 -1.12 -6.96
C GLY A 99 -12.49 -0.63 -6.10
N ALA A 100 -12.41 0.55 -5.49
CA ALA A 100 -13.50 1.08 -4.66
C ALA A 100 -14.73 1.41 -5.51
N GLU A 101 -15.93 1.19 -4.96
CA GLU A 101 -17.21 1.42 -5.64
C GLU A 101 -17.41 2.91 -6.00
N ASP A 102 -16.81 3.81 -5.23
CA ASP A 102 -16.85 5.27 -5.38
C ASP A 102 -15.54 5.86 -5.92
N TYR A 103 -14.70 5.06 -6.58
CA TYR A 103 -13.45 5.54 -7.17
C TYR A 103 -13.70 6.49 -8.36
N GLU A 104 -13.15 7.71 -8.26
CA GLU A 104 -13.07 8.67 -9.36
C GLU A 104 -11.59 8.92 -9.74
N PRO A 105 -11.19 8.75 -11.02
CA PRO A 105 -9.82 8.91 -11.49
C PRO A 105 -9.21 10.31 -11.34
#